data_AF-A0A7W0PMI0-F1
#
_entry.id   AF-A0A7W0PMI0-F1
#
_cell.length_a   1.000
_cell.length_b   1.000
_cell.length_c   1.000
_cell.angle_alpha   90.00
_cell.angle_beta   90.00
_cell.angle_gamma   90.00
#
_symmetry.space_group_name_H-M   'P 1'
#
loop_
_entity.id
_entity.type
_entity.pdbx_description
1 polymer ?
#
loop_
_entity_poly.entity_id
_entity_poly.type
_entity_poly.pdbx_seq_one_letter_code
_entity_poly.pdbx_strand_id
1 'polypeptide(L)' 'GLSWQVVPKALIRLMSDPDAEKSGRVMQAMMQMGKIEVEGLERAYAGEAA' A
#
# COMPACT_ATOMS: atom_id res chain seq x y z
N GLY A 1 -0.11 -25.31 9.14
CA GLY A 1 -0.98 -24.47 8.30
C GLY A 1 -0.13 -23.71 7.32
N LEU A 2 -0.60 -23.48 6.09
CA LEU A 2 0.14 -22.74 5.07
C LEU A 2 -0.21 -21.25 5.15
N SER A 3 0.78 -20.41 5.42
CA SER A 3 0.62 -18.95 5.37
C SER A 3 0.90 -18.46 3.96
N TRP A 4 -0.06 -17.76 3.36
CA TRP A 4 0.07 -17.17 2.03
C TRP A 4 -0.50 -15.75 2.06
N GLN A 5 0.10 -14.84 1.32
CA GLN A 5 -0.35 -13.45 1.19
C GLN A 5 -0.62 -13.15 -0.28
N VAL A 6 -1.73 -12.47 -0.54
CA VAL A 6 -2.03 -11.91 -1.86
C VAL A 6 -1.42 -10.54 -1.93
N VAL A 7 -0.36 -10.41 -2.73
CA VAL A 7 0.32 -9.13 -2.96
C VAL A 7 -0.09 -8.58 -4.33
N PRO A 8 -0.83 -7.45 -4.39
CA PRO A 8 -1.18 -6.82 -5.66
C PRO A 8 0.06 -6.23 -6.35
N LYS A 9 0.07 -6.26 -7.68
CA LYS A 9 1.13 -5.59 -8.47
C LYS A 9 1.22 -4.08 -8.20
N ALA A 10 0.08 -3.46 -7.90
CA ALA A 10 0.00 -2.04 -7.56
C ALA A 10 0.82 -1.72 -6.30
N LEU A 11 0.79 -2.57 -5.26
CA LEU A 11 1.57 -2.35 -4.03
C LEU A 11 3.07 -2.23 -4.34
N ILE A 12 3.61 -3.18 -5.11
CA ILE A 12 5.04 -3.18 -5.47
C ILE A 12 5.39 -1.91 -6.24
N ARG A 13 4.53 -1.49 -7.17
CA ARG A 13 4.74 -0.27 -7.97
C ARG A 13 4.74 0.98 -7.08
N LEU A 14 3.78 1.11 -6.18
CA LEU A 14 3.63 2.29 -5.31
C LEU A 14 4.72 2.35 -4.22
N MET A 15 5.19 1.20 -3.72
CA MET A 15 6.30 1.12 -2.77
C MET A 15 7.68 1.33 -3.43
N SER A 16 7.82 1.03 -4.73
CA SER A 16 9.06 1.23 -5.48
C SER A 16 9.20 2.65 -6.04
N ASP A 17 8.30 3.55 -5.68
CA ASP A 17 8.37 4.95 -6.09
C ASP A 17 9.58 5.64 -5.43
N PRO A 18 10.36 6.44 -6.17
CA PRO A 18 11.49 7.19 -5.60
C PRO A 18 11.07 8.23 -4.55
N ASP A 19 9.78 8.61 -4.51
CA ASP A 19 9.23 9.49 -3.49
C ASP A 19 9.01 8.73 -2.17
N ALA A 20 9.90 9.00 -1.20
CA ALA A 20 9.87 8.40 0.12
C ALA A 20 8.61 8.76 0.93
N GLU A 21 8.00 9.93 0.69
CA GLU A 21 6.78 10.35 1.40
C GLU A 21 5.55 9.60 0.88
N LYS A 22 5.47 9.39 -0.43
CA LYS A 22 4.40 8.59 -1.03
C LYS A 22 4.48 7.12 -0.63
N SER A 23 5.66 6.51 -0.75
CA SER A 23 5.87 5.11 -0.34
C SER A 23 5.63 4.93 1.17
N GLY A 24 6.02 5.91 1.99
CA GLY A 24 5.72 5.94 3.43
C GLY A 24 4.23 5.92 3.75
N ARG A 25 3.40 6.69 3.02
CA ARG A 25 1.93 6.68 3.18
C ARG A 25 1.31 5.34 2.81
N VAL A 26 1.79 4.72 1.73
CA VAL A 26 1.35 3.38 1.30
C VAL A 26 1.67 2.34 2.38
N MET A 27 2.85 2.42 3.00
CA MET A 27 3.21 1.56 4.13
C MET A 27 2.29 1.75 5.34
N GLN A 28 1.99 3.00 5.71
CA GLN A 28 1.08 3.32 6.82
C GLN A 28 -0.34 2.78 6.57
N ALA A 29 -0.85 2.93 5.35
CA ALA A 29 -2.16 2.39 4.98
C ALA A 29 -2.20 0.86 5.04
N MET A 30 -1.15 0.19 4.54
CA MET A 30 -1.03 -1.27 4.60
C MET A 30 -1.04 -1.79 6.04
N MET A 31 -0.40 -1.09 6.99
CA MET A 31 -0.39 -1.49 8.40
C MET A 31 -1.77 -1.46 9.06
N GLN A 32 -2.69 -0.63 8.54
CA GLN A 32 -4.06 -0.51 9.03
C GLN A 32 -5.02 -1.48 8.31
N MET A 33 -4.57 -2.14 7.24
CA MET A 33 -5.38 -3.01 6.40
C MET A 33 -5.17 -4.49 6.76
N GLY A 34 -6.26 -5.18 7.09
CA GLY A 34 -6.25 -6.66 7.21
C GLY A 34 -6.23 -7.37 5.84
N LYS A 35 -6.64 -6.67 4.78
CA LYS A 35 -6.63 -7.14 3.38
C LYS A 35 -6.13 -6.00 2.51
N ILE A 36 -5.21 -6.31 1.59
CA ILE A 36 -4.65 -5.28 0.71
C ILE A 36 -5.68 -4.87 -0.34
N GLU A 37 -6.15 -3.62 -0.26
CA GLU A 37 -7.08 -3.01 -1.22
C GLU A 37 -6.35 -2.01 -2.11
N VAL A 38 -6.39 -2.20 -3.43
CA VAL A 38 -5.64 -1.38 -4.38
C VAL A 38 -6.09 0.09 -4.33
N GLU A 39 -7.39 0.34 -4.29
CA GLU A 39 -7.95 1.69 -4.20
C GLU A 39 -7.48 2.41 -2.91
N GLY A 40 -7.48 1.71 -1.78
CA GLY A 40 -6.97 2.24 -0.52
C GLY A 40 -5.48 2.62 -0.59
N LEU A 41 -4.66 1.79 -1.26
CA LEU A 41 -3.24 2.09 -1.48
C LEU A 41 -3.04 3.28 -2.42
N GLU A 42 -3.85 3.40 -3.48
CA GLU A 42 -3.78 4.53 -4.42
C GLU A 42 -4.19 5.85 -3.75
N ARG A 43 -5.24 5.85 -2.91
CA ARG A 43 -5.63 7.02 -2.10
C ARG A 43 -4.53 7.40 -1.10
N ALA A 44 -3.92 6.42 -0.44
CA ALA A 44 -2.82 6.67 0.49
C ALA A 44 -1.61 7.26 -0.24
N TYR A 45 -1.28 6.73 -1.41
CA TYR A 45 -0.24 7.27 -2.30
C TYR A 45 -0.56 8.70 -2.76
N ALA A 46 -1.82 8.99 -3.12
CA ALA A 46 -2.28 10.31 -3.53
C ALA A 46 -2.30 11.33 -2.38
N GLY A 47 -2.40 10.87 -1.14
CA GLY A 47 -2.47 11.73 0.05
C GLY A 47 -3.87 12.03 0.56
N GLU A 48 -4.86 11.27 0.11
CA GLU A 48 -6.24 11.35 0.59
C GLU A 48 -6.46 10.49 1.85
N ALA A 49 -5.39 9.94 2.42
CA ALA A 49 -5.42 9.35 3.75
C ALA A 49 -5.50 10.47 4.80
N ALA A 50 -6.73 10.90 5.09
CA ALA A 50 -7.08 11.60 6.31
C ALA A 50 -7.23 10.60 7.47
#